data_AF-A0AAN5D2F0-F1
#
_entry.id   AF-A0AAN5D2F0-F1
#
_cell.length_a   1.000
_cell.length_b   1.000
_cell.length_c   1.000
_cell.angle_alpha   90.00
_cell.angle_beta   90.00
_cell.angle_gamma   90.00
#
_symmetry.space_group_name_H-M   'P 1'
#
loop_
_entity.id
_entity.type
_entity.pdbx_description
1 polymer ?
#
loop_
_entity_poly.entity_id
_entity_poly.type
_entity_poly.pdbx_seq_one_letter_code
_entity_poly.pdbx_strand_id
1 'polypeptide(L)'
;PPRKKAKSGELVESQTDIASSGVIRFNEYANRIVERGFFSDEIEVLGSRWTLLVKKSASSHLGVYLVHRTYETRPWSIDVAAQFNLIGTGEEGNREFELKNTFHNGHTRAGFDEMIKWNDLVDKEKGFVNERCHIVIEAWITLSNIVGISSVIDFTNPEDPRLDISFLLNAEKLYSSKQILAVHSPVFNAMFFGNFTEKDKKEVELKNVD
;
A
#
# COMPACT_ATOMS: atom_id res chain seq x y z
N PRO A 1 21.67 -34.19 40.79
CA PRO A 1 21.23 -32.87 41.31
C PRO A 1 22.42 -31.90 41.54
N PRO A 2 22.25 -30.57 41.45
CA PRO A 2 21.86 -29.72 40.32
C PRO A 2 23.01 -28.74 39.93
N ARG A 3 23.06 -28.08 38.77
CA ARG A 3 22.34 -26.84 38.42
C ARG A 3 22.58 -26.56 36.92
N LYS A 4 21.54 -26.66 36.08
CA LYS A 4 21.51 -25.91 34.80
C LYS A 4 20.61 -24.71 35.02
N LYS A 5 21.18 -23.52 34.87
CA LYS A 5 20.45 -22.24 34.91
C LYS A 5 19.50 -22.20 33.71
N ALA A 6 18.22 -21.95 33.98
CA ALA A 6 17.27 -21.50 32.97
C ALA A 6 17.70 -20.10 32.51
N LYS A 7 17.85 -19.89 31.20
CA LYS A 7 17.77 -18.57 30.61
C LYS A 7 16.32 -18.37 30.18
N SER A 8 15.73 -17.28 30.69
CA SER A 8 14.41 -16.79 30.36
C SER A 8 14.27 -16.60 28.86
N GLY A 9 13.13 -17.01 28.33
CA GLY A 9 12.73 -16.67 26.97
C GLY A 9 12.60 -15.16 26.84
N GLU A 10 13.29 -14.62 25.84
CA GLU A 10 12.97 -13.32 25.27
C GLU A 10 11.70 -13.50 24.45
N LEU A 11 10.63 -12.87 24.90
CA LEU A 11 9.47 -12.57 24.07
C LEU A 11 9.96 -11.56 23.03
N VAL A 12 10.11 -12.01 21.78
CA VAL A 12 10.29 -11.12 20.64
C VAL A 12 8.93 -10.45 20.42
N GLU A 13 8.78 -9.25 20.98
CA GLU A 13 7.63 -8.40 20.76
C GLU A 13 7.54 -8.05 19.26
N SER A 14 6.32 -8.18 18.75
CA SER A 14 5.95 -8.04 17.35
C SER A 14 6.25 -6.64 16.83
N GLN A 15 7.09 -6.60 15.80
CA GLN A 15 7.35 -5.47 14.93
C GLN A 15 6.03 -5.01 14.29
N THR A 16 5.60 -3.79 14.57
CA THR A 16 4.44 -3.18 13.90
C THR A 16 4.88 -2.78 12.49
N ASP A 17 4.88 -3.75 11.57
CA ASP A 17 5.04 -3.50 10.14
C ASP A 17 3.90 -2.58 9.69
N ILE A 18 4.23 -1.37 9.23
CA ILE A 18 3.31 -0.64 8.36
C ILE A 18 3.04 -1.59 7.20
N ALA A 19 1.78 -2.00 7.02
CA ALA A 19 1.45 -2.97 6.00
C ALA A 19 1.91 -2.44 4.63
N SER A 20 2.95 -3.08 4.09
CA SER A 20 3.37 -2.91 2.69
C SER A 20 2.39 -3.59 1.74
N SER A 21 1.30 -4.14 2.28
CA SER A 21 0.28 -4.86 1.55
C SER A 21 -1.09 -4.20 1.70
N GLY A 22 -1.95 -4.48 0.73
CA GLY A 22 -3.34 -4.02 0.73
C GLY A 22 -4.21 -4.95 -0.11
N VAL A 23 -5.52 -4.83 0.06
CA VAL A 23 -6.50 -5.61 -0.71
C VAL A 23 -7.45 -4.64 -1.40
N ILE A 24 -7.55 -4.76 -2.72
CA ILE A 24 -8.50 -4.02 -3.54
C ILE A 24 -9.61 -4.97 -3.94
N ARG A 25 -10.86 -4.57 -3.73
CA ARG A 25 -12.02 -5.38 -4.13
C ARG A 25 -12.85 -4.66 -5.18
N PHE A 26 -13.13 -5.34 -6.27
CA PHE A 26 -14.07 -4.94 -7.30
C PHE A 26 -15.30 -5.83 -7.23
N ASN A 27 -16.48 -5.22 -7.30
CA ASN A 27 -17.75 -5.92 -7.10
C ASN A 27 -18.83 -5.26 -7.96
N GLU A 28 -19.20 -5.87 -9.09
CA GLU A 28 -20.15 -5.26 -10.03
C GLU A 28 -20.89 -6.27 -10.93
N TYR A 29 -22.03 -5.88 -11.49
CA TYR A 29 -22.78 -6.69 -12.45
C TYR A 29 -22.05 -6.80 -13.80
N ALA A 30 -21.93 -8.03 -14.31
CA ALA A 30 -21.24 -8.31 -15.57
C ALA A 30 -21.79 -7.51 -16.75
N ASN A 31 -23.10 -7.31 -16.83
CA ASN A 31 -23.75 -6.55 -17.90
C ASN A 31 -23.43 -5.05 -17.89
N ARG A 32 -22.95 -4.51 -16.76
CA ARG A 32 -22.53 -3.11 -16.67
C ARG A 32 -21.12 -2.91 -17.19
N ILE A 33 -20.28 -3.94 -17.16
CA ILE A 33 -18.88 -3.88 -17.61
C ILE A 33 -18.83 -3.81 -19.14
N VAL A 34 -18.19 -2.75 -19.65
CA VAL A 34 -18.04 -2.47 -21.07
C VAL A 34 -16.57 -2.21 -21.42
N GLU A 35 -16.27 -1.98 -22.70
CA GLU A 35 -14.89 -1.83 -23.18
C GLU A 35 -14.12 -0.65 -22.56
N ARG A 36 -14.82 0.45 -22.23
CA ARG A 36 -14.21 1.60 -21.53
C ARG A 36 -13.72 1.26 -20.11
N GLY A 37 -14.24 0.17 -19.54
CA GLY A 37 -13.95 -0.30 -18.20
C GLY A 37 -14.63 0.45 -17.06
N PHE A 38 -14.49 -0.11 -15.88
CA PHE A 38 -14.91 0.41 -14.58
C PHE A 38 -13.73 0.37 -13.63
N PHE A 39 -13.63 1.40 -12.80
CA PHE A 39 -12.68 1.42 -11.71
C PHE A 39 -13.34 0.91 -10.43
N SER A 40 -12.60 0.16 -9.61
CA SER A 40 -12.98 -0.06 -8.22
C SER A 40 -12.76 1.20 -7.40
N ASP A 41 -13.18 1.16 -6.13
CA ASP A 41 -12.69 2.10 -5.14
C ASP A 41 -11.16 2.08 -5.05
N GLU A 42 -10.59 3.20 -4.61
CA GLU A 42 -9.16 3.36 -4.43
C GLU A 42 -8.76 2.98 -3.01
N ILE A 43 -7.61 2.33 -2.87
CA ILE A 43 -6.94 2.16 -1.57
C ILE A 43 -5.62 2.90 -1.58
N GLU A 44 -5.11 3.23 -0.39
CA GLU A 44 -3.78 3.79 -0.23
C GLU A 44 -2.89 2.82 0.56
N VAL A 45 -1.71 2.54 0.04
CA VAL A 45 -0.68 1.69 0.69
C VAL A 45 0.64 2.45 0.60
N LEU A 46 1.24 2.77 1.75
CA LEU A 46 2.51 3.50 1.83
C LEU A 46 2.55 4.83 1.04
N GLY A 47 1.45 5.60 1.07
CA GLY A 47 1.33 6.88 0.35
C GLY A 47 1.08 6.75 -1.16
N SER A 48 0.90 5.52 -1.64
CA SER A 48 0.66 5.18 -3.05
C SER A 48 -0.78 4.69 -3.22
N ARG A 49 -1.50 5.24 -4.20
CA ARG A 49 -2.93 4.94 -4.43
C ARG A 49 -3.11 3.91 -5.54
N TRP A 50 -4.00 2.96 -5.29
CA TRP A 50 -4.22 1.81 -6.16
C TRP A 50 -5.70 1.56 -6.40
N THR A 51 -6.04 1.11 -7.59
CA THR A 51 -7.39 0.69 -7.98
C THR A 51 -7.32 -0.45 -8.99
N LEU A 52 -8.43 -1.15 -9.18
CA LEU A 52 -8.63 -2.08 -10.27
C LEU A 52 -9.34 -1.40 -11.44
N LEU A 53 -8.84 -1.59 -12.65
CA LEU A 53 -9.58 -1.37 -13.88
C LEU A 53 -10.10 -2.70 -14.39
N VAL A 54 -11.41 -2.84 -14.50
CA VAL A 54 -12.08 -4.03 -15.02
C VAL A 54 -12.86 -3.65 -16.27
N LYS A 55 -12.60 -4.33 -17.40
CA LYS A 55 -13.26 -4.05 -18.68
C LYS A 55 -13.56 -5.36 -19.43
N LYS A 56 -14.46 -5.26 -20.41
CA LYS A 56 -14.54 -6.27 -21.47
C LYS A 56 -13.50 -5.93 -22.54
N SER A 57 -12.54 -6.79 -22.82
CA SER A 57 -11.54 -6.54 -23.86
C SER A 57 -12.17 -6.60 -25.27
N ALA A 58 -11.49 -6.02 -26.26
CA ALA A 58 -11.92 -6.09 -27.65
C ALA A 58 -11.94 -7.53 -28.20
N SER A 59 -11.12 -8.43 -27.64
CA SER A 59 -11.14 -9.87 -27.94
C SER A 59 -12.26 -10.63 -27.21
N SER A 60 -13.19 -9.91 -26.56
CA SER A 60 -14.30 -10.47 -25.78
C SER A 60 -13.84 -11.36 -24.62
N HIS A 61 -12.87 -10.86 -23.86
CA HIS A 61 -12.44 -11.42 -22.57
C HIS A 61 -12.68 -10.43 -21.42
N LEU A 62 -12.61 -10.92 -20.19
CA LEU A 62 -12.50 -10.11 -18.99
C LEU A 62 -11.07 -9.61 -18.88
N GLY A 63 -10.91 -8.29 -19.01
CA GLY A 63 -9.65 -7.60 -18.76
C GLY A 63 -9.62 -7.04 -17.34
N VAL A 64 -8.59 -7.36 -16.56
CA VAL A 64 -8.42 -6.90 -15.18
C VAL A 64 -7.01 -6.36 -15.00
N TYR A 65 -6.89 -5.15 -14.47
CA TYR A 65 -5.60 -4.49 -14.27
C TYR A 65 -5.52 -3.83 -12.92
N LEU A 66 -4.37 -3.97 -12.28
CA LEU A 66 -3.95 -3.09 -11.20
C LEU A 66 -3.46 -1.78 -11.81
N VAL A 67 -3.96 -0.66 -11.28
CA VAL A 67 -3.65 0.69 -11.74
C VAL A 67 -3.13 1.50 -10.56
N HIS A 68 -1.97 2.10 -10.74
CA HIS A 68 -1.44 3.12 -9.83
C HIS A 68 -2.04 4.48 -10.19
N ARG A 69 -2.68 5.13 -9.20
CA ARG A 69 -3.31 6.44 -9.32
C ARG A 69 -2.38 7.50 -8.76
N THR A 70 -1.52 8.05 -9.60
CA THR A 70 -0.67 9.16 -9.17
C THR A 70 -0.56 10.26 -10.20
N TYR A 71 -0.43 11.48 -9.68
CA TYR A 71 -0.07 12.67 -10.44
C TYR A 71 1.40 13.05 -10.22
N GLU A 72 2.21 12.14 -9.67
CA GLU A 72 3.62 12.40 -9.40
C GLU A 72 4.36 12.76 -10.68
N THR A 73 4.80 14.02 -10.72
CA THR A 73 5.58 14.58 -11.82
C THR A 73 7.05 14.22 -11.71
N ARG A 74 7.49 13.82 -10.51
CA ARG A 74 8.85 13.33 -10.27
C ARG A 74 8.99 11.86 -10.66
N PRO A 75 10.18 11.41 -11.08
CA PRO A 75 10.44 10.01 -11.33
C PRO A 75 10.17 9.17 -10.08
N TRP A 76 9.40 8.10 -10.24
CA TRP A 76 9.12 7.13 -9.19
C TRP A 76 9.10 5.70 -9.74
N SER A 77 9.31 4.74 -8.85
CA SER A 77 9.24 3.31 -9.16
C SER A 77 8.76 2.53 -7.94
N ILE A 78 7.97 1.48 -8.15
CA ILE A 78 7.53 0.54 -7.11
C ILE A 78 7.52 -0.87 -7.71
N ASP A 79 8.13 -1.81 -7.01
CA ASP A 79 7.96 -3.23 -7.33
C ASP A 79 6.70 -3.74 -6.64
N VAL A 80 5.86 -4.45 -7.40
CA VAL A 80 4.58 -4.97 -6.92
C VAL A 80 4.48 -6.45 -7.21
N ALA A 81 4.18 -7.23 -6.17
CA ALA A 81 3.62 -8.57 -6.30
C ALA A 81 2.11 -8.49 -6.04
N ALA A 82 1.29 -8.99 -6.95
CA ALA A 82 -0.15 -8.99 -6.83
C ALA A 82 -0.72 -10.39 -7.09
N GLN A 83 -1.65 -10.83 -6.25
CA GLN A 83 -2.48 -12.01 -6.46
C GLN A 83 -3.92 -11.54 -6.72
N PHE A 84 -4.42 -11.82 -7.92
CA PHE A 84 -5.79 -11.55 -8.31
C PHE A 84 -6.62 -12.80 -8.11
N ASN A 85 -7.72 -12.67 -7.38
CA ASN A 85 -8.66 -13.74 -7.08
C ASN A 85 -10.03 -13.36 -7.67
N LEU A 86 -10.46 -14.09 -8.69
CA LEU A 86 -11.85 -14.10 -9.13
C LEU A 86 -12.62 -15.01 -8.17
N ILE A 87 -13.58 -14.44 -7.45
CA ILE A 87 -14.38 -15.17 -6.46
C ILE A 87 -15.70 -15.57 -7.12
N GLY A 88 -15.78 -16.84 -7.50
CA GLY A 88 -16.96 -17.45 -8.10
C GLY A 88 -17.93 -18.05 -7.08
N THR A 89 -18.93 -18.76 -7.57
CA THR A 89 -19.81 -19.62 -6.79
C THR A 89 -19.22 -21.03 -6.69
N GLY A 90 -18.93 -21.46 -5.46
CA GLY A 90 -18.28 -22.76 -5.21
C GLY A 90 -16.79 -22.74 -5.56
N GLU A 91 -16.08 -23.82 -5.23
CA GLU A 91 -14.62 -23.90 -5.42
C GLU A 91 -14.21 -23.87 -6.90
N GLU A 92 -15.01 -24.49 -7.79
CA GLU A 92 -14.70 -24.58 -9.22
C GLU A 92 -14.79 -23.25 -9.97
N GLY A 93 -15.48 -22.26 -9.40
CA GLY A 93 -15.59 -20.91 -9.96
C GLY A 93 -14.43 -19.99 -9.62
N ASN A 94 -13.63 -20.33 -8.61
CA ASN A 94 -12.53 -19.48 -8.17
C ASN A 94 -11.34 -19.57 -9.12
N ARG A 95 -10.72 -18.44 -9.43
CA ARG A 95 -9.48 -18.39 -10.23
C ARG A 95 -8.48 -17.48 -9.59
N GLU A 96 -7.23 -17.91 -9.55
CA GLU A 96 -6.12 -17.15 -9.01
C GLU A 96 -5.13 -16.82 -10.12
N PHE A 97 -4.62 -15.60 -10.13
CA PHE A 97 -3.63 -15.12 -11.08
C PHE A 97 -2.56 -14.32 -10.37
N GLU A 98 -1.30 -14.62 -10.65
CA GLU A 98 -0.17 -13.88 -10.06
C GLU A 98 0.45 -12.92 -11.06
N LEU A 99 0.76 -11.72 -10.58
CA LEU A 99 1.46 -10.68 -11.32
C LEU A 99 2.64 -10.19 -10.49
N LYS A 100 3.82 -10.12 -11.09
CA LYS A 100 4.95 -9.34 -10.57
C LYS A 100 5.33 -8.31 -11.60
N ASN A 101 5.33 -7.03 -11.23
CA ASN A 101 5.66 -5.95 -12.15
C ASN A 101 6.23 -4.74 -11.42
N THR A 102 6.98 -3.92 -12.16
CA THR A 102 7.52 -2.66 -11.67
C THR A 102 6.67 -1.53 -12.26
N PHE A 103 6.03 -0.76 -11.40
CA PHE A 103 5.24 0.40 -11.78
C PHE A 103 6.09 1.66 -11.71
N HIS A 104 5.95 2.53 -12.70
CA HIS A 104 6.68 3.82 -12.77
C HIS A 104 5.90 4.81 -13.64
N ASN A 105 6.40 6.05 -13.80
CA ASN A 105 5.69 7.12 -14.53
C ASN A 105 5.20 6.73 -15.95
N GLY A 106 5.93 5.84 -16.63
CA GLY A 106 5.59 5.36 -17.98
C GLY A 106 4.79 4.04 -18.01
N HIS A 107 4.65 3.38 -16.87
CA HIS A 107 3.99 2.08 -16.73
C HIS A 107 3.19 2.04 -15.44
N THR A 108 2.02 2.69 -15.47
CA THR A 108 1.15 2.86 -14.29
C THR A 108 0.07 1.80 -14.19
N ARG A 109 0.07 0.81 -15.09
CA ARG A 109 -0.95 -0.24 -15.16
C ARG A 109 -0.35 -1.56 -15.62
N ALA A 110 -0.70 -2.64 -14.93
CA ALA A 110 -0.36 -3.99 -15.33
C ALA A 110 -1.48 -4.98 -14.95
N GLY A 111 -1.62 -6.06 -15.70
CA GLY A 111 -2.68 -7.04 -15.50
C GLY A 111 -2.87 -7.95 -16.70
N PHE A 112 -4.09 -8.45 -16.86
CA PHE A 112 -4.45 -9.47 -17.83
C PHE A 112 -5.55 -8.93 -18.74
N ASP A 113 -5.29 -8.79 -20.05
CA ASP A 113 -6.33 -8.39 -21.02
C ASP A 113 -7.28 -9.56 -21.35
N GLU A 114 -6.81 -10.80 -21.18
CA GLU A 114 -7.53 -12.03 -21.51
C GLU A 114 -7.65 -12.98 -20.30
N MET A 115 -8.13 -12.47 -19.16
CA MET A 115 -8.20 -13.26 -17.92
C MET A 115 -9.18 -14.43 -18.03
N ILE A 116 -10.41 -14.18 -18.50
CA ILE A 116 -11.46 -15.19 -18.71
C ILE A 116 -12.23 -14.83 -19.98
N LYS A 117 -12.58 -15.82 -20.81
CA LYS A 117 -13.47 -15.57 -21.97
C LYS A 117 -14.83 -15.08 -21.50
N TRP A 118 -15.36 -14.03 -22.14
CA TRP A 118 -16.59 -13.40 -21.66
C TRP A 118 -17.80 -14.34 -21.67
N ASN A 119 -17.89 -15.23 -22.66
CA ASN A 119 -18.97 -16.21 -22.73
C ASN A 119 -18.87 -17.25 -21.62
N ASP A 120 -17.67 -17.67 -21.26
CA ASP A 120 -17.46 -18.58 -20.12
C ASP A 120 -17.77 -17.86 -18.80
N LEU A 121 -17.36 -16.60 -18.66
CA LEU A 121 -17.61 -15.76 -17.47
C LEU A 121 -19.10 -15.67 -17.12
N VAL A 122 -19.96 -15.47 -18.12
CA VAL A 122 -21.41 -15.29 -17.92
C VAL A 122 -22.19 -16.59 -17.98
N ASP A 123 -21.54 -17.70 -18.29
CA ASP A 123 -22.14 -19.03 -18.24
C ASP A 123 -22.26 -19.48 -16.77
N LYS A 124 -23.50 -19.59 -16.30
CA LYS A 124 -23.81 -19.93 -14.90
C LYS A 124 -23.29 -21.30 -14.50
N GLU A 125 -23.16 -22.22 -15.45
CA GLU A 125 -22.65 -23.57 -15.20
C GLU A 125 -21.14 -23.56 -14.92
N LYS A 126 -20.42 -22.49 -15.29
CA LYS A 126 -18.99 -22.33 -14.99
C LYS A 126 -18.72 -21.79 -13.59
N GLY A 127 -19.75 -21.24 -12.94
CA GLY A 127 -19.66 -20.74 -11.57
C GLY A 127 -18.79 -19.50 -11.37
N PHE A 128 -18.39 -18.76 -12.42
CA PHE A 128 -17.57 -17.54 -12.24
C PHE A 128 -18.35 -16.34 -11.68
N VAL A 129 -19.66 -16.34 -11.85
CA VAL A 129 -20.56 -15.29 -11.39
C VAL A 129 -21.70 -15.89 -10.59
N ASN A 130 -22.27 -15.11 -9.68
CA ASN A 130 -23.45 -15.54 -8.93
C ASN A 130 -24.72 -15.57 -9.79
N GLU A 131 -25.84 -16.01 -9.20
CA GLU A 131 -27.14 -16.10 -9.91
C GLU A 131 -27.61 -14.77 -10.54
N ARG A 132 -27.17 -13.65 -9.96
CA ARG A 132 -27.46 -12.28 -10.42
C ARG A 132 -26.42 -11.76 -11.41
N CYS A 133 -25.50 -12.60 -11.89
CA CYS A 133 -24.39 -12.27 -12.77
C CYS A 133 -23.45 -11.20 -12.19
N HIS A 134 -23.21 -11.25 -10.88
CA HIS A 134 -22.24 -10.38 -10.21
C HIS A 134 -20.84 -10.98 -10.29
N ILE A 135 -19.87 -10.13 -10.61
CA ILE A 135 -18.44 -10.46 -10.65
C ILE A 135 -17.78 -9.88 -9.41
N VAL A 136 -16.96 -10.68 -8.76
CA VAL A 136 -16.16 -10.29 -7.59
C VAL A 136 -14.70 -10.58 -7.89
N ILE A 137 -13.86 -9.55 -7.83
CA ILE A 137 -12.42 -9.69 -7.97
C ILE A 137 -11.76 -9.06 -6.75
N GLU A 138 -10.84 -9.78 -6.14
CA GLU A 138 -9.91 -9.22 -5.16
C GLU A 138 -8.50 -9.19 -5.74
N ALA A 139 -7.75 -8.14 -5.45
CA ALA A 139 -6.33 -8.07 -5.71
C ALA A 139 -5.58 -7.81 -4.41
N TRP A 140 -4.80 -8.79 -4.00
CA TRP A 140 -3.90 -8.71 -2.86
C TRP A 140 -2.56 -8.21 -3.37
N ILE A 141 -2.15 -7.02 -2.95
CA ILE A 141 -0.91 -6.40 -3.42
C ILE A 141 0.10 -6.34 -2.28
N THR A 142 1.38 -6.49 -2.62
CA THR A 142 2.52 -6.25 -1.74
C THR A 142 3.51 -5.37 -2.48
N LEU A 143 3.90 -4.26 -1.86
CA LEU A 143 4.80 -3.25 -2.39
C LEU A 143 6.21 -3.45 -1.83
N SER A 144 7.21 -3.26 -2.68
CA SER A 144 8.61 -3.24 -2.30
C SER A 144 9.40 -2.28 -3.19
N ASN A 145 10.66 -2.00 -2.79
CA ASN A 145 11.58 -1.14 -3.55
C ASN A 145 10.96 0.20 -3.99
N ILE A 146 10.20 0.84 -3.09
CA ILE A 146 9.50 2.10 -3.37
C ILE A 146 10.52 3.24 -3.45
N VAL A 147 10.57 3.91 -4.61
CA VAL A 147 11.45 5.05 -4.87
C VAL A 147 10.63 6.21 -5.42
N GLY A 148 10.91 7.43 -4.95
CA GLY A 148 10.34 8.65 -5.54
C GLY A 148 8.88 8.95 -5.16
N ILE A 149 8.25 8.14 -4.30
CA ILE A 149 6.94 8.39 -3.72
C ILE A 149 7.13 8.89 -2.30
N SER A 150 6.48 10.00 -1.95
CA SER A 150 6.42 10.44 -0.57
C SER A 150 5.61 9.42 0.24
N SER A 151 6.30 8.49 0.89
CA SER A 151 5.64 7.60 1.85
C SER A 151 5.21 8.39 3.08
N VAL A 152 4.11 7.96 3.69
CA VAL A 152 3.72 8.44 5.01
C VAL A 152 4.86 8.08 5.97
N ILE A 153 5.48 9.09 6.57
CA ILE A 153 6.47 8.89 7.60
C ILE A 153 5.72 8.51 8.87
N ASP A 154 6.00 7.34 9.41
CA ASP A 154 5.46 6.91 10.68
C ASP A 154 6.28 7.51 11.81
N PHE A 155 5.80 8.63 12.35
CA PHE A 155 6.42 9.33 13.48
C PHE A 155 6.35 8.57 14.81
N THR A 156 5.75 7.38 14.84
CA THR A 156 5.72 6.49 16.01
C THR A 156 6.84 5.44 15.99
N ASN A 157 7.51 5.23 14.85
CA ASN A 157 8.60 4.26 14.72
C ASN A 157 9.97 4.90 15.01
N PRO A 158 10.57 4.68 16.20
CA PRO A 158 11.86 5.30 16.55
C PRO A 158 13.04 4.83 15.69
N GLU A 159 12.91 3.70 15.00
CA GLU A 159 13.98 3.11 14.18
C GLU A 159 13.97 3.64 12.74
N ASP A 160 13.01 4.48 12.36
CA ASP A 160 12.99 5.09 11.03
C ASP A 160 14.19 6.03 10.87
N PRO A 161 15.13 5.77 9.93
CA PRO A 161 16.36 6.54 9.79
C PRO A 161 16.13 8.00 9.37
N ARG A 162 14.91 8.36 8.95
CA ARG A 162 14.51 9.73 8.61
C ARG A 162 14.16 10.56 9.86
N LEU A 163 13.94 9.92 11.00
CA LEU A 163 13.57 10.54 12.27
C LEU A 163 14.82 10.80 13.13
N ASP A 164 15.42 11.97 12.97
CA ASP A 164 16.70 12.36 13.59
C ASP A 164 16.55 13.24 14.84
N ILE A 165 15.31 13.48 15.30
CA ILE A 165 15.01 14.23 16.52
C ILE A 165 13.80 13.63 17.25
N SER A 166 13.80 13.73 18.57
CA SER A 166 12.64 13.42 19.42
C SER A 166 12.29 14.61 20.31
N PHE A 167 11.00 14.83 20.56
CA PHE A 167 10.51 15.83 21.49
C PHE A 167 9.90 15.16 22.71
N LEU A 168 10.32 15.60 23.89
CA LEU A 168 9.74 15.14 25.16
C LEU A 168 8.61 16.09 25.56
N LEU A 169 7.40 15.55 25.66
CA LEU A 169 6.15 16.24 26.00
C LEU A 169 5.47 15.47 27.13
N ASN A 170 5.39 16.03 28.34
CA ASN A 170 4.68 15.39 29.47
C ASN A 170 5.05 13.90 29.69
N ALA A 171 6.33 13.55 29.53
CA ALA A 171 6.89 12.19 29.56
C ALA A 171 6.61 11.26 28.35
N GLU A 172 5.95 11.75 27.31
CA GLU A 172 5.81 11.08 26.01
C GLU A 172 6.85 11.59 24.99
N LYS A 173 7.29 10.70 24.10
CA LYS A 173 8.24 11.02 23.03
C LYS A 173 7.54 11.10 21.68
N LEU A 174 7.72 12.23 21.00
CA LEU A 174 7.34 12.40 19.60
C LEU A 174 8.59 12.37 18.72
N TYR A 175 8.69 11.42 17.81
CA TYR A 175 9.79 11.35 16.85
C TYR A 175 9.50 12.22 15.63
N SER A 176 10.52 12.86 15.06
CA SER A 176 10.37 13.72 13.90
C SER A 176 11.66 13.88 13.12
N SER A 177 11.60 14.64 12.03
CA SER A 177 12.74 14.95 11.16
C SER A 177 13.06 16.44 11.19
N LYS A 178 14.30 16.80 11.55
CA LYS A 178 14.79 18.19 11.56
C LYS A 178 14.61 18.87 10.22
N GLN A 179 14.87 18.15 9.12
CA GLN A 179 14.73 18.70 7.76
C GLN A 179 13.27 19.02 7.44
N ILE A 180 12.34 18.11 7.76
CA ILE A 180 10.90 18.31 7.51
C ILE A 180 10.39 19.49 8.33
N LEU A 181 10.72 19.54 9.62
CA LEU A 181 10.31 20.62 10.50
C LEU A 181 10.86 21.97 10.05
N ALA A 182 12.13 22.03 9.63
CA ALA A 182 12.74 23.26 9.15
C ALA A 182 12.13 23.78 7.85
N VAL A 183 11.75 22.88 6.93
CA VAL A 183 11.05 23.25 5.69
C VAL A 183 9.71 23.93 6.00
N HIS A 184 9.01 23.49 7.04
CA HIS A 184 7.67 23.97 7.37
C HIS A 184 7.63 25.02 8.49
N SER A 185 8.74 25.30 9.18
CA SER A 185 8.78 26.24 10.31
C SER A 185 10.11 27.01 10.35
N PRO A 186 10.09 28.33 10.17
CA PRO A 186 11.28 29.17 10.35
C PRO A 186 11.91 29.05 11.74
N VAL A 187 11.10 28.77 12.76
CA VAL A 187 11.56 28.56 14.13
C VAL A 187 12.42 27.29 14.21
N PHE A 188 11.92 26.17 13.68
CA PHE A 188 12.69 24.92 13.64
C PHE A 188 13.89 25.01 12.71
N ASN A 189 13.80 25.78 11.62
CA ASN A 189 14.94 26.06 10.76
C ASN A 189 16.05 26.79 11.52
N ALA A 190 15.73 27.85 12.27
CA ALA A 190 16.70 28.55 13.09
C ALA A 190 17.25 27.66 14.22
N MET A 191 16.38 26.89 14.87
CA MET A 191 16.74 25.98 15.97
C MET A 191 17.71 24.88 15.54
N PHE A 192 17.47 24.23 14.40
CA PHE A 192 18.26 23.08 13.96
C PHE A 192 19.39 23.41 13.00
N PHE A 193 19.30 24.51 12.25
CA PHE A 193 20.31 24.88 11.24
C PHE A 193 20.96 26.25 11.50
N GLY A 194 20.51 26.99 12.51
CA GLY A 194 21.15 28.22 12.98
C GLY A 194 22.19 27.97 14.10
N ASN A 195 22.36 28.98 14.96
CA ASN A 195 23.36 28.97 16.04
C ASN A 195 22.77 28.63 17.42
N PHE A 196 21.68 27.86 17.45
CA PHE A 196 21.04 27.42 18.69
C PHE A 196 21.69 26.15 19.24
N THR A 197 21.59 25.94 20.55
CA THR A 197 22.15 24.78 21.26
C THR A 197 21.46 23.46 20.90
N GLU A 198 20.23 23.53 20.40
CA GLU A 198 19.38 22.41 20.01
C GLU A 198 19.86 21.73 18.73
N LYS A 199 20.68 22.42 17.93
CA LYS A 199 21.25 21.92 16.67
C LYS A 199 21.85 20.53 16.79
N ASP A 200 22.68 20.32 17.80
CA ASP A 200 23.43 19.06 17.99
C ASP A 200 22.69 18.05 18.88
N LYS A 201 21.48 18.38 19.35
CA LYS A 201 20.67 17.48 20.20
C LYS A 201 19.91 16.46 19.35
N LYS A 202 19.72 15.25 19.90
CA LYS A 202 18.80 14.22 19.40
C LYS A 202 17.45 14.19 20.13
N GLU A 203 17.37 14.91 21.25
CA GLU A 203 16.17 15.03 22.08
C GLU A 203 16.02 16.48 22.54
N VAL A 204 14.82 17.04 22.43
CA VAL A 204 14.48 18.41 22.84
C VAL A 204 13.24 18.38 23.74
N GLU A 205 13.33 18.98 24.92
CA GLU A 205 12.19 19.13 25.82
C GLU A 205 11.38 20.37 25.41
N LEU A 206 10.10 20.19 25.08
CA LEU A 206 9.19 21.30 24.75
C LEU A 206 8.37 21.66 25.98
N LYS A 207 8.72 22.78 26.65
CA LYS A 207 8.14 23.13 27.95
C LYS A 207 6.84 23.91 27.93
N ASN A 208 6.37 24.41 26.78
CA ASN A 208 5.11 25.13 26.66
C ASN A 208 4.61 25.02 25.22
N VAL A 209 3.63 24.17 24.99
CA VAL A 209 2.85 24.15 23.74
C VAL A 209 1.40 24.38 24.18
N ASP A 210 0.91 25.60 24.01
CA ASP A 210 -0.50 25.96 24.20
C ASP A 210 -1.33 25.55 22.97
#